data_AF-A0A3M1RHV9-F1
#
_entry.id   AF-A0A3M1RHV9-F1
#
_cell.length_a   1.000
_cell.length_b   1.000
_cell.length_c   1.000
_cell.angle_alpha   90.00
_cell.angle_beta   90.00
_cell.angle_gamma   90.00
#
_symmetry.space_group_name_H-M   'P 1'
#
loop_
_entity.id
_entity.type
_entity.pdbx_description
1 polymer ?
#
loop_
_entity_poly.entity_id
_entity_poly.type
_entity_poly.pdbx_seq_one_letter_code
_entity_poly.pdbx_strand_id
1 'polypeptide(L)'
;RELREMLSPPVYDRFFSFAFVRNPWDWQVSLYFYMLKTRDHFQHRLIHSMQGFEEYIRWRVREDRHLQKDFVTDEAGNLLVDFVGKYENLEQDFAQVCARIGIQAALPHLNQSGHRNYREYYNERTRNLVYDAFKEDIEFFHYTF
;
A
#
# COMPACT_ATOMS: atom_id res chain seq x y z
N ARG A 1 -4.87 11.71 11.34
CA ARG A 1 -6.03 12.32 12.02
C ARG A 1 -5.66 12.74 13.44
N GLU A 2 -5.23 11.81 14.29
CA GLU A 2 -4.82 12.07 15.69
C GLU A 2 -3.80 13.22 15.86
N LEU A 3 -2.74 13.27 15.06
CA LEU A 3 -1.75 14.36 15.13
C LEU A 3 -2.32 15.76 14.86
N ARG A 4 -3.36 15.86 14.02
CA ARG A 4 -4.02 17.14 13.70
C ARG A 4 -4.92 17.62 14.85
N GLU A 5 -5.42 16.71 15.66
CA GLU A 5 -6.21 17.02 16.86
C GLU A 5 -5.31 17.37 18.05
N MET A 6 -4.11 16.78 18.12
CA MET A 6 -3.14 17.02 19.20
C MET A 6 -2.32 18.31 19.01
N LEU A 7 -2.12 18.75 17.77
CA LEU A 7 -1.34 19.95 17.44
C LEU A 7 -2.27 21.11 17.09
N SER A 8 -1.89 22.33 17.46
CA SER A 8 -2.64 23.50 17.00
C SER A 8 -2.52 23.65 15.47
N PRO A 9 -3.56 24.13 14.77
CA PRO A 9 -3.53 24.27 13.32
C PRO A 9 -2.27 25.00 12.78
N PRO A 10 -1.81 26.11 13.38
CA PRO A 10 -0.61 26.80 12.91
C PRO A 10 0.69 26.01 13.03
N VAL A 11 0.73 24.99 13.89
CA VAL A 11 1.90 24.11 14.05
C VAL A 11 1.79 22.94 13.08
N TYR A 12 0.60 22.33 12.96
CA TYR A 12 0.36 21.23 12.03
C TYR A 12 0.62 21.64 10.58
N ASP A 13 0.13 22.82 10.17
CA ASP A 13 0.22 23.33 8.80
C ASP A 13 1.67 23.69 8.38
N ARG A 14 2.64 23.62 9.30
CA ARG A 14 4.07 23.81 8.98
C ARG A 14 4.79 22.53 8.60
N PHE A 15 4.19 21.36 8.87
CA PHE A 15 4.78 20.09 8.49
C PHE A 15 4.48 19.79 7.03
N PHE A 16 5.44 19.14 6.36
CA PHE A 16 5.19 18.45 5.12
C PHE A 16 4.94 16.98 5.44
N SER A 17 3.78 16.48 5.06
CA SER A 17 3.32 15.12 5.27
C SER A 17 3.16 14.39 3.94
N PHE A 18 3.55 13.13 3.88
CA PHE A 18 3.45 12.35 2.65
C PHE A 18 3.21 10.87 2.94
N ALA A 19 2.69 10.17 1.93
CA ALA A 19 2.49 8.73 1.95
C ALA A 19 2.91 8.11 0.61
N PHE A 20 3.14 6.81 0.61
CA PHE A 20 3.32 6.03 -0.61
C PHE A 20 2.25 4.96 -0.68
N VAL A 21 1.62 4.85 -1.84
CA VAL A 21 0.65 3.81 -2.16
C VAL A 21 1.20 2.90 -3.24
N ARG A 22 0.62 1.71 -3.37
CA ARG A 22 1.02 0.71 -4.37
C ARG A 22 -0.21 0.19 -5.11
N ASN A 23 -0.01 -0.24 -6.34
CA ASN A 23 -1.02 -0.94 -7.11
C ASN A 23 -1.63 -2.07 -6.26
N PRO A 24 -2.97 -2.11 -6.06
CA PRO A 24 -3.59 -3.07 -5.15
C PRO A 24 -3.32 -4.55 -5.47
N TRP A 25 -3.18 -4.91 -6.75
CA TRP A 25 -2.84 -6.28 -7.17
C TRP A 25 -1.39 -6.63 -6.80
N ASP A 26 -0.46 -5.74 -7.11
CA ASP A 26 0.95 -5.93 -6.75
C ASP A 26 1.16 -5.93 -5.23
N TRP A 27 0.41 -5.07 -4.52
CA TRP A 27 0.43 -5.01 -3.07
C TRP A 27 0.00 -6.33 -2.43
N GLN A 28 -1.05 -6.99 -2.92
CA GLN A 28 -1.49 -8.26 -2.36
C GLN A 28 -0.47 -9.39 -2.58
N VAL A 29 0.19 -9.44 -3.75
CA VAL A 29 1.28 -10.41 -4.00
C VAL A 29 2.45 -10.16 -3.06
N SER A 30 2.87 -8.90 -2.92
CA SER A 30 3.95 -8.52 -2.01
C SER A 30 3.63 -8.88 -0.56
N LEU A 31 2.40 -8.61 -0.10
CA LEU A 31 1.97 -8.88 1.26
C LEU A 31 1.92 -10.40 1.52
N TYR A 32 1.39 -11.18 0.58
CA TYR A 32 1.38 -12.64 0.65
C TYR A 32 2.80 -13.21 0.85
N PHE A 33 3.75 -12.82 0.01
CA PHE A 33 5.13 -13.29 0.12
C PHE A 33 5.85 -12.77 1.37
N TYR A 34 5.55 -11.54 1.79
CA TYR A 34 6.07 -10.99 3.03
C TYR A 34 5.63 -11.81 4.24
N MET A 35 4.34 -12.16 4.32
CA MET A 35 3.79 -12.99 5.40
C MET A 35 4.31 -14.43 5.37
N LEU A 36 4.55 -15.01 4.19
CA LEU A 36 5.19 -16.32 4.07
C LEU A 36 6.66 -16.30 4.50
N LYS A 37 7.39 -15.23 4.20
CA LYS A 37 8.83 -15.10 4.53
C LYS A 37 9.05 -14.76 6.01
N THR A 38 8.20 -13.93 6.59
CA THR A 38 8.41 -13.33 7.91
C THR A 38 7.74 -14.17 9.00
N ARG A 39 8.51 -15.06 9.64
CA ARG A 39 7.98 -16.03 10.63
C ARG A 39 7.30 -15.40 11.85
N ASP A 40 7.76 -14.22 12.26
CA ASP A 40 7.22 -13.48 13.40
C ASP A 40 5.96 -12.66 13.05
N HIS A 41 5.56 -12.64 11.77
CA HIS A 41 4.32 -12.00 11.37
C HIS A 41 3.13 -12.74 11.99
N PHE A 42 2.20 -12.01 12.61
CA PHE A 42 1.06 -12.59 13.32
C PHE A 42 0.18 -13.50 12.45
N GLN A 43 0.10 -13.22 11.14
CA GLN A 43 -0.62 -14.03 10.15
C GLN A 43 0.23 -15.12 9.50
N HIS A 44 1.53 -15.23 9.77
CA HIS A 44 2.44 -16.17 9.11
C HIS A 44 1.89 -17.61 9.10
N ARG A 45 1.51 -18.12 10.28
CA ARG A 45 0.99 -19.50 10.42
C ARG A 45 -0.31 -19.72 9.63
N LEU A 46 -1.19 -18.72 9.63
CA LEU A 46 -2.46 -18.78 8.89
C LEU A 46 -2.19 -18.84 7.39
N ILE A 47 -1.42 -17.90 6.85
CA ILE A 47 -1.13 -17.83 5.41
C ILE A 47 -0.34 -19.06 4.94
N HIS A 48 0.61 -19.54 5.75
CA HIS A 48 1.39 -20.74 5.45
C HIS A 48 0.53 -22.01 5.41
N SER A 49 -0.62 -22.05 6.11
CA SER A 49 -1.54 -23.19 6.07
C SER A 49 -2.46 -23.22 4.83
N MET A 50 -2.50 -22.14 4.05
CA MET A 50 -3.33 -22.05 2.85
C MET A 50 -2.71 -22.78 1.66
N GLN A 51 -3.55 -23.24 0.73
CA GLN A 51 -3.16 -23.95 -0.49
C GLN A 51 -2.61 -23.03 -1.60
N GLY A 52 -2.26 -21.78 -1.27
CA GLY A 52 -1.62 -20.86 -2.19
C GLY A 52 -2.29 -19.50 -2.29
N PHE A 53 -1.87 -18.73 -3.30
CA PHE A 53 -2.25 -17.33 -3.47
C PHE A 53 -3.76 -17.12 -3.69
N GLU A 54 -4.43 -18.03 -4.40
CA GLU A 54 -5.86 -17.89 -4.65
C GLU A 54 -6.69 -18.02 -3.36
N GLU A 55 -6.35 -18.97 -2.48
CA GLU A 55 -7.00 -19.10 -1.19
C GLU A 55 -6.73 -17.88 -0.30
N TYR A 56 -5.49 -17.39 -0.32
CA TYR A 56 -5.11 -16.14 0.32
C TYR A 56 -5.97 -14.96 -0.14
N ILE A 57 -6.16 -14.74 -1.45
CA ILE A 57 -6.97 -13.63 -1.95
C ILE A 57 -8.42 -13.75 -1.48
N ARG A 58 -9.02 -14.94 -1.55
CA ARG A 58 -10.40 -15.16 -1.07
C ARG A 58 -10.55 -14.83 0.42
N TRP A 59 -9.58 -15.22 1.23
CA TRP A 59 -9.57 -14.89 2.65
C TRP A 59 -9.34 -13.39 2.86
N ARG A 60 -8.34 -12.80 2.19
CA ARG A 60 -7.92 -11.40 2.35
C ARG A 60 -9.07 -10.43 2.08
N VAL A 61 -9.79 -10.61 0.97
CA VAL A 61 -10.88 -9.71 0.59
C VAL A 61 -12.10 -9.81 1.51
N ARG A 62 -12.25 -10.94 2.21
CA ARG A 62 -13.41 -11.24 3.06
C ARG A 62 -13.17 -10.89 4.53
N GLU A 63 -12.00 -11.26 5.05
CA GLU A 63 -11.71 -11.27 6.49
C GLU A 63 -10.76 -10.15 6.92
N ASP A 64 -9.91 -9.63 6.02
CA ASP A 64 -8.83 -8.69 6.38
C ASP A 64 -8.59 -7.62 5.30
N ARG A 65 -9.69 -6.96 4.89
CA ARG A 65 -9.67 -5.96 3.83
C ARG A 65 -9.32 -4.58 4.40
N HIS A 66 -8.21 -4.01 3.93
CA HIS A 66 -7.78 -2.65 4.27
C HIS A 66 -7.51 -1.86 3.00
N LEU A 67 -8.14 -0.70 2.86
CA LEU A 67 -7.88 0.21 1.74
C LEU A 67 -6.76 1.17 2.10
N GLN A 68 -5.90 1.50 1.13
CA GLN A 68 -4.83 2.48 1.30
C GLN A 68 -5.38 3.89 1.44
N LYS A 69 -6.51 4.21 0.78
CA LYS A 69 -7.19 5.51 0.93
C LYS A 69 -7.54 5.82 2.38
N ASP A 70 -7.92 4.81 3.18
CA ASP A 70 -8.37 5.00 4.57
C ASP A 70 -7.27 5.60 5.45
N PHE A 71 -6.00 5.39 5.08
CA PHE A 71 -4.84 5.93 5.79
C PHE A 71 -4.50 7.37 5.39
N VAL A 72 -4.95 7.82 4.21
CA VAL A 72 -4.55 9.10 3.63
C VAL A 72 -5.71 10.05 3.39
N THR A 73 -6.97 9.65 3.66
CA THR A 73 -8.14 10.53 3.55
C THR A 73 -8.89 10.71 4.85
N ASP A 74 -9.62 11.83 4.96
CA ASP A 74 -10.65 12.03 5.99
C ASP A 74 -11.96 11.29 5.63
N GLU A 75 -12.99 11.46 6.47
CA GLU A 75 -14.31 10.83 6.26
C GLU A 75 -15.07 11.41 5.06
N ALA A 76 -14.71 12.62 4.62
CA ALA A 76 -15.26 13.27 3.43
C ALA A 76 -14.48 12.90 2.15
N GLY A 77 -13.40 12.11 2.25
CA GLY A 77 -12.55 11.71 1.13
C GLY A 77 -11.48 12.74 0.75
N ASN A 78 -11.26 13.77 1.56
CA ASN A 78 -10.18 14.74 1.31
C ASN A 78 -8.85 14.14 1.77
N LEU A 79 -7.78 14.42 1.01
CA LEU A 79 -6.43 14.02 1.40
C LEU A 79 -5.99 14.69 2.70
N LEU A 80 -5.41 13.88 3.59
CA LEU A 80 -4.83 14.28 4.87
C LEU A 80 -3.33 14.58 4.79
N VAL A 81 -2.71 14.26 3.65
CA VAL A 81 -1.28 14.44 3.39
C VAL A 81 -1.05 15.35 2.19
N ASP A 82 0.09 16.03 2.17
CA ASP A 82 0.46 16.99 1.12
C ASP A 82 0.93 16.31 -0.18
N PHE A 83 1.39 15.07 -0.08
CA PHE A 83 1.88 14.30 -1.22
C PHE A 83 1.58 12.81 -1.07
N VAL A 84 1.12 12.20 -2.16
CA VAL A 84 0.96 10.75 -2.27
C VAL A 84 1.79 10.26 -3.45
N GLY A 85 2.90 9.57 -3.15
CA GLY A 85 3.74 8.90 -4.14
C GLY A 85 3.24 7.50 -4.47
N LYS A 86 3.73 6.96 -5.60
CA LYS A 86 3.45 5.60 -6.05
C LYS A 86 4.69 4.72 -5.92
N TYR A 87 4.52 3.51 -5.41
CA TYR A 87 5.61 2.55 -5.28
C TYR A 87 6.23 2.18 -6.63
N GLU A 88 5.45 2.22 -7.70
CA GLU A 88 5.92 1.95 -9.06
C GLU A 88 6.89 3.03 -9.57
N ASN A 89 6.82 4.24 -8.99
CA ASN A 89 7.70 5.38 -9.27
C ASN A 89 8.52 5.77 -8.03
N LEU A 90 8.83 4.80 -7.16
CA LEU A 90 9.33 5.06 -5.82
C LEU A 90 10.57 5.97 -5.81
N GLU A 91 11.54 5.74 -6.71
CA GLU A 91 12.75 6.55 -6.77
C GLU A 91 12.45 8.01 -7.15
N GLN A 92 11.61 8.22 -8.16
CA GLN A 92 11.24 9.55 -8.65
C GLN A 92 10.42 10.31 -7.62
N ASP A 93 9.42 9.66 -7.02
CA ASP A 93 8.54 10.28 -6.02
C ASP A 93 9.29 10.53 -4.70
N PHE A 94 10.23 9.67 -4.33
CA PHE A 94 11.12 9.92 -3.20
C PHE A 94 12.08 11.09 -3.45
N ALA A 95 12.59 11.23 -4.68
CA ALA A 95 13.41 12.38 -5.04
C ALA A 95 12.62 13.70 -4.91
N GLN A 96 11.34 13.70 -5.26
CA GLN A 96 10.44 14.85 -5.04
C GLN A 96 10.27 15.17 -3.55
N VAL A 97 10.06 14.14 -2.72
CA VAL A 97 10.01 14.29 -1.25
C VAL A 97 11.32 14.92 -0.74
N CYS A 98 12.47 14.38 -1.14
CA CYS A 98 13.79 14.88 -0.72
C CYS A 98 14.01 16.34 -1.11
N ALA A 99 13.69 16.70 -2.36
CA ALA A 99 13.78 18.06 -2.84
C ALA A 99 12.90 19.02 -2.02
N ARG A 100 11.69 18.58 -1.64
CA ARG A 100 10.75 19.39 -0.86
C ARG A 100 11.20 19.65 0.57
N ILE A 101 11.90 18.70 1.19
CA ILE A 101 12.45 18.86 2.55
C ILE A 101 13.90 19.36 2.57
N GLY A 102 14.51 19.61 1.41
CA GLY A 102 15.85 20.17 1.29
C GLY A 102 16.98 19.18 1.64
N ILE A 103 16.77 17.88 1.45
CA ILE A 103 17.80 16.86 1.68
C ILE A 103 18.23 16.19 0.37
N GLN A 104 19.42 15.59 0.39
CA GLN A 104 19.90 14.72 -0.67
C GLN A 104 20.09 13.32 -0.10
N ALA A 105 19.26 12.38 -0.54
CA ALA A 105 19.30 10.99 -0.11
C ALA A 105 19.00 10.07 -1.29
N ALA A 106 19.54 8.86 -1.25
CA ALA A 106 19.19 7.77 -2.16
C ALA A 106 18.44 6.69 -1.37
N LEU A 107 17.45 6.06 -2.00
CA LEU A 107 16.76 4.92 -1.41
C LEU A 107 17.58 3.64 -1.62
N PRO A 108 18.10 3.01 -0.56
CA PRO A 108 18.69 1.69 -0.70
C PRO A 108 17.58 0.64 -0.93
N HIS A 109 17.76 -0.23 -1.92
CA HIS A 109 16.82 -1.31 -2.21
C HIS A 109 17.06 -2.52 -1.28
N LEU A 110 16.66 -2.42 0.00
CA LEU A 110 16.93 -3.45 1.02
C LEU A 110 15.95 -4.62 0.98
N ASN A 111 14.68 -4.34 0.64
CA ASN A 111 13.60 -5.32 0.63
C ASN A 111 13.20 -5.69 -0.80
N GLN A 112 14.11 -6.36 -1.50
CA GLN A 112 13.80 -6.86 -2.84
C GLN A 112 12.78 -8.00 -2.76
N SER A 113 11.62 -7.79 -3.37
CA SER A 113 10.62 -8.84 -3.55
C SER A 113 11.18 -9.90 -4.51
N GLY A 114 11.49 -11.08 -3.98
CA GLY A 114 11.97 -12.23 -4.77
C GLY A 114 10.87 -12.99 -5.54
N HIS A 115 9.75 -12.32 -5.85
CA HIS A 115 8.63 -12.93 -6.56
C HIS A 115 8.63 -12.52 -8.03
N ARG A 116 7.95 -13.32 -8.86
CA ARG A 116 7.74 -13.02 -10.29
C ARG A 116 6.88 -11.77 -10.47
N ASN A 117 6.63 -11.36 -11.71
CA ASN A 117 5.69 -10.28 -11.98
C ASN A 117 4.33 -10.60 -11.32
N TYR A 118 3.74 -9.65 -10.59
CA TYR A 118 2.50 -9.90 -9.84
C TYR A 118 1.38 -10.44 -10.72
N ARG A 119 1.34 -10.05 -12.00
CA ARG A 119 0.33 -10.48 -12.97
C ARG A 119 0.31 -12.00 -13.17
N GLU A 120 1.45 -12.66 -13.01
CA GLU A 120 1.58 -14.12 -13.16
C GLU A 120 0.91 -14.92 -12.03
N TYR A 121 0.58 -14.28 -10.91
CA TYR A 121 -0.07 -14.92 -9.78
C TYR A 121 -1.60 -14.89 -9.89
N TYR A 122 -2.15 -14.08 -10.79
CA TYR A 122 -3.58 -13.89 -10.92
C TYR A 122 -4.16 -14.71 -12.06
N ASN A 123 -5.26 -15.39 -11.76
CA ASN A 123 -6.23 -15.78 -12.76
C ASN A 123 -7.33 -14.70 -12.87
N GLU A 124 -8.22 -14.83 -13.85
CA GLU A 124 -9.31 -13.87 -14.06
C GLU A 124 -10.16 -13.68 -12.81
N ARG A 125 -10.50 -14.78 -12.12
CA ARG A 125 -11.31 -14.76 -10.90
C ARG A 125 -10.67 -13.94 -9.79
N THR A 126 -9.40 -14.23 -9.46
CA THR A 126 -8.67 -13.54 -8.37
C THR A 126 -8.39 -12.10 -8.71
N ARG A 127 -8.13 -11.79 -9.99
CA ARG A 127 -7.97 -10.41 -10.46
C ARG A 127 -9.25 -9.60 -10.22
N ASN A 128 -10.40 -10.17 -10.56
CA ASN A 128 -11.70 -9.51 -10.38
C ASN A 128 -12.09 -9.40 -8.91
N LEU A 129 -11.77 -10.42 -8.07
CA LEU A 129 -11.97 -10.31 -6.61
C LEU A 129 -11.20 -9.14 -6.01
N VAL A 130 -9.96 -8.92 -6.43
CA VAL A 130 -9.18 -7.75 -5.98
C VAL A 130 -9.75 -6.46 -6.56
N TYR A 131 -10.19 -6.45 -7.82
CA TYR A 131 -10.84 -5.29 -8.40
C TYR A 131 -12.06 -4.86 -7.59
N ASP A 132 -12.98 -5.79 -7.32
CA ASP A 132 -14.22 -5.51 -6.61
C ASP A 132 -13.96 -5.09 -5.15
N ALA A 133 -13.04 -5.78 -4.47
CA ALA A 133 -12.74 -5.51 -3.07
C ALA A 133 -12.00 -4.18 -2.85
N PHE A 134 -11.09 -3.82 -3.76
CA PHE A 134 -10.23 -2.64 -3.66
C PHE A 134 -10.59 -1.55 -4.68
N LYS A 135 -11.81 -1.59 -5.23
CA LYS A 135 -12.28 -0.68 -6.27
C LYS A 135 -12.04 0.79 -5.92
N GLU A 136 -12.29 1.16 -4.68
CA GLU A 136 -12.12 2.54 -4.21
C GLU A 136 -10.66 3.00 -4.29
N ASP A 137 -9.70 2.17 -3.87
CA ASP A 137 -8.26 2.47 -4.03
C ASP A 137 -7.89 2.57 -5.51
N ILE A 138 -8.38 1.63 -6.32
CA ILE A 138 -8.07 1.55 -7.75
C ILE A 138 -8.55 2.81 -8.46
N GLU A 139 -9.79 3.23 -8.20
CA GLU A 139 -10.37 4.42 -8.82
C GLU A 139 -9.73 5.71 -8.28
N PHE A 140 -9.56 5.81 -6.96
CA PHE A 140 -9.03 7.02 -6.32
C PHE A 140 -7.58 7.30 -6.69
N PHE A 141 -6.73 6.26 -6.78
CA PHE A 141 -5.32 6.40 -7.17
C PHE A 141 -5.06 6.13 -8.65
N HIS A 142 -6.11 5.93 -9.46
CA HIS A 142 -6.05 5.67 -10.89
C HIS A 142 -5.12 4.49 -11.26
N TYR A 143 -5.31 3.35 -10.60
CA TYR A 143 -4.60 2.12 -10.91
C TYR A 143 -5.28 1.31 -12.00
N THR A 144 -4.47 0.52 -12.69
CA THR A 144 -4.90 -0.49 -13.64
C THR A 144 -4.11 -1.78 -13.40
N PHE A 145 -4.65 -2.91 -13.87
CA PHE A 145 -3.98 -4.19 -13.73
C PHE A 145 -2.75 -4.31 -14.61
#